data_AF-A0A2V8FT32-F1
#
_entry.id   AF-A0A2V8FT32-F1
#
_cell.length_a   1.000
_cell.length_b   1.000
_cell.length_c   1.000
_cell.angle_alpha   90.00
_cell.angle_beta   90.00
_cell.angle_gamma   90.00
#
_symmetry.space_group_name_H-M   'P 1'
#
loop_
_entity.id
_entity.type
_entity.pdbx_description
1 polymer ?
#
loop_
_entity_poly.entity_id
_entity_poly.type
_entity_poly.pdbx_seq_one_letter_code
_entity_poly.pdbx_strand_id
1 'polypeptide(L)'
;TMPLYVRAGALVPMGPVKQYSDERVPGPLTLHVYPGADGTFDLYEDDGRSFAYRRGEWFGLRLMWTDRTRTLSMRLAPGARMLPSARRTIDVRVTGGATKTIVFDGTALTIRL
;
A
#
# COMPACT_ATOMS: atom_id res chain seq x y z
N THR A 1 -24.24 15.38 -5.87
CA THR A 1 -23.29 14.27 -5.63
C THR A 1 -22.60 13.92 -6.93
N MET A 2 -21.41 13.31 -6.90
CA MET A 2 -20.70 12.84 -8.10
C MET A 2 -20.58 11.31 -8.02
N PRO A 3 -21.10 10.55 -9.00
CA PRO A 3 -20.96 9.10 -9.01
C PRO A 3 -19.50 8.69 -9.17
N LEU A 4 -19.05 7.77 -8.31
CA LEU A 4 -17.71 7.17 -8.37
C LEU A 4 -17.86 5.67 -8.12
N TYR A 5 -17.14 4.88 -8.92
CA TYR A 5 -17.19 3.42 -8.87
C TYR A 5 -15.78 2.88 -8.72
N VAL A 6 -15.63 1.77 -8.00
CA VAL A 6 -14.34 1.11 -7.80
C VAL A 6 -14.36 -0.23 -8.53
N ARG A 7 -13.28 -0.53 -9.25
CA ARG A 7 -13.11 -1.81 -9.96
C ARG A 7 -12.89 -2.94 -8.94
N ALA A 8 -13.51 -4.10 -9.17
CA ALA A 8 -13.14 -5.32 -8.45
C ALA A 8 -11.65 -5.64 -8.64
N GLY A 9 -10.98 -6.08 -7.58
CA GLY A 9 -9.54 -6.26 -7.51
C GLY A 9 -8.73 -4.99 -7.22
N ALA A 10 -9.37 -3.82 -7.08
CA ALA A 10 -8.65 -2.60 -6.74
C ALA A 10 -8.01 -2.68 -5.34
N LEU A 11 -6.77 -2.22 -5.28
CA LEU A 11 -6.00 -2.01 -4.06
C LEU A 11 -5.76 -0.50 -3.93
N VAL A 12 -6.38 0.14 -2.95
CA VAL A 12 -6.35 1.61 -2.78
C VAL A 12 -5.69 1.96 -1.46
N PRO A 13 -4.40 2.36 -1.48
CA PRO A 13 -3.72 2.86 -0.30
C PRO A 13 -4.15 4.30 0.02
N MET A 14 -4.46 4.58 1.27
CA MET A 14 -4.93 5.87 1.77
C MET A 14 -4.13 6.24 3.02
N GLY A 15 -3.52 7.43 3.00
CA GLY A 15 -2.90 8.01 4.19
C GLY A 15 -3.92 8.69 5.10
N PRO A 16 -3.48 9.16 6.28
CA PRO A 16 -4.29 10.08 7.09
C PRO A 16 -4.58 11.37 6.31
N VAL A 17 -5.63 12.09 6.70
CA VAL A 17 -5.96 13.40 6.13
C VAL A 17 -4.82 14.38 6.39
N LYS A 18 -4.42 15.10 5.34
CA LYS A 18 -3.38 16.13 5.38
C LYS A 18 -3.90 17.41 4.71
N GLN A 19 -3.35 18.55 5.10
CA GLN A 19 -3.61 19.84 4.49
C GLN A 19 -2.73 20.08 3.26
N TYR A 20 -1.55 19.45 3.21
CA TYR A 20 -0.59 19.57 2.12
C TYR A 20 0.28 18.31 2.01
N SER A 21 0.97 18.11 0.88
CA SER A 21 1.56 16.81 0.50
C SER A 21 2.69 16.33 1.41
N ASP A 22 3.56 17.24 1.86
CA ASP A 22 4.71 16.95 2.71
C ASP A 22 4.43 17.07 4.21
N GLU A 23 3.17 17.30 4.61
CA GLU A 23 2.76 17.31 6.00
C GLU A 23 2.99 15.94 6.66
N ARG A 24 3.62 15.95 7.83
CA ARG A 24 3.79 14.75 8.65
C ARG A 24 2.60 14.61 9.59
N VAL A 25 1.69 13.72 9.23
CA VAL A 25 0.56 13.33 10.09
C VAL A 25 0.79 11.91 10.58
N PRO A 26 0.78 11.65 11.90
CA PRO A 26 0.96 10.31 12.43
C PRO A 26 -0.26 9.44 12.09
N GLY A 27 -0.02 8.14 11.89
CA GLY A 27 -1.07 7.16 11.62
C GLY A 27 -0.62 6.15 10.57
N PRO A 28 -1.26 4.96 10.55
CA PRO A 28 -0.94 3.94 9.57
C PRO A 28 -1.44 4.32 8.18
N LEU A 29 -0.84 3.70 7.17
CA LEU A 29 -1.44 3.61 5.85
C LEU A 29 -2.65 2.68 5.93
N THR A 30 -3.82 3.08 5.44
CA THR A 30 -4.95 2.17 5.27
C THR A 30 -4.93 1.62 3.84
N LEU A 31 -4.93 0.30 3.69
CA LEU A 31 -5.07 -0.36 2.39
C LEU A 31 -6.50 -0.89 2.24
N HIS A 32 -7.28 -0.27 1.37
CA HIS A 32 -8.58 -0.78 0.98
C HIS A 32 -8.44 -1.83 -0.12
N VAL A 33 -8.97 -3.03 0.13
CA VAL A 33 -9.03 -4.13 -0.83
C VAL A 33 -10.48 -4.30 -1.27
N TYR A 34 -10.74 -4.10 -2.56
CA TYR A 34 -12.05 -4.28 -3.16
C TYR A 34 -12.08 -5.66 -3.85
N PRO A 35 -12.71 -6.68 -3.25
CA PRO A 35 -12.67 -8.05 -3.77
C PRO A 35 -13.54 -8.24 -5.02
N GLY A 36 -13.50 -9.44 -5.59
CA GLY A 36 -14.25 -9.85 -6.79
C GLY A 36 -13.37 -10.04 -8.03
N ALA A 37 -12.08 -9.74 -7.95
CA ALA A 37 -11.06 -10.06 -8.95
C ALA A 37 -9.66 -9.99 -8.33
N ASP A 38 -8.67 -10.61 -8.96
CA ASP A 38 -7.27 -10.43 -8.57
C ASP A 38 -6.82 -8.98 -8.82
N GLY A 39 -5.82 -8.55 -8.04
CA GLY A 39 -5.37 -7.16 -8.01
C GLY A 39 -3.87 -7.03 -7.82
N THR A 40 -3.27 -5.99 -8.39
CA THR A 40 -1.88 -5.61 -8.10
C THR A 40 -1.76 -4.09 -8.06
N PHE A 41 -0.98 -3.59 -7.12
CA PHE A 41 -0.67 -2.17 -6.97
C PHE A 41 0.76 -2.01 -6.47
N ASP A 42 1.52 -1.10 -7.10
CA ASP A 42 2.86 -0.72 -6.65
C ASP A 42 2.78 0.65 -5.98
N LEU A 43 2.90 0.68 -4.65
CA LEU A 43 3.02 1.92 -3.89
C LEU A 43 4.44 2.46 -4.06
N TYR A 44 4.55 3.68 -4.54
CA TYR A 44 5.82 4.39 -4.74
C TYR A 44 5.90 5.58 -3.79
N GLU A 45 7.06 5.77 -3.16
CA GLU A 45 7.36 6.90 -2.28
C GLU A 45 8.82 7.36 -2.48
N ASP A 46 9.04 8.67 -2.52
CA ASP A 46 10.36 9.31 -2.46
C ASP A 46 10.31 10.56 -1.55
N ASP A 47 11.30 11.44 -1.63
CA ASP A 47 11.34 12.65 -0.81
C ASP A 47 10.38 13.77 -1.28
N GLY A 48 9.75 13.60 -2.45
CA GLY A 48 8.83 14.55 -3.07
C GLY A 48 9.43 15.89 -3.48
N ARG A 49 10.75 16.07 -3.40
CA ARG A 49 11.40 17.39 -3.55
C ARG A 49 12.63 17.39 -4.46
N SER A 50 13.44 16.35 -4.43
CA SER A 50 14.75 16.33 -5.07
C SER A 50 14.80 15.37 -6.27
N PHE A 51 15.95 15.35 -6.96
CA PHE A 51 16.24 14.36 -8.01
C PHE A 51 16.87 13.06 -7.47
N ALA A 52 16.86 12.84 -6.16
CA ALA A 52 17.50 11.68 -5.53
C ALA A 52 16.91 10.34 -6.01
N TYR A 53 15.63 10.31 -6.42
CA TYR A 53 15.00 9.14 -7.04
C TYR A 53 15.78 8.61 -8.25
N ARG A 54 16.44 9.49 -9.02
CA ARG A 54 17.27 9.11 -10.19
C ARG A 54 18.51 8.30 -9.79
N ARG A 55 18.92 8.37 -8.52
CA ARG A 55 20.01 7.60 -7.94
C ARG A 55 19.53 6.42 -7.09
N GLY A 56 18.23 6.09 -7.13
CA GLY A 56 17.66 4.97 -6.37
C GLY A 56 17.29 5.31 -4.93
N GLU A 57 17.11 6.59 -4.59
CA GLU A 57 16.58 7.03 -3.29
C GLU A 57 15.05 7.13 -3.34
N TRP A 58 14.41 5.97 -3.43
CA TRP A 58 12.96 5.81 -3.41
C TRP A 58 12.61 4.46 -2.76
N PHE A 59 11.36 4.32 -2.35
CA PHE A 59 10.79 3.11 -1.79
C PHE A 59 9.62 2.63 -2.67
N GLY A 60 9.53 1.32 -2.84
CA GLY A 60 8.47 0.67 -3.60
C GLY A 60 7.94 -0.55 -2.88
N LEU A 61 6.63 -0.62 -2.70
CA LEU A 61 5.92 -1.74 -2.10
C LEU A 61 4.91 -2.31 -3.10
N ARG A 62 5.16 -3.54 -3.55
CA ARG A 62 4.22 -4.29 -4.39
C ARG A 62 3.21 -5.01 -3.52
N LEU A 63 1.94 -4.70 -3.76
CA LEU A 63 0.76 -5.30 -3.14
C LEU A 63 0.05 -6.18 -4.17
N MET A 64 -0.26 -7.42 -3.81
CA MET A 64 -0.89 -8.37 -4.71
C MET A 64 -2.04 -9.08 -4.00
N TRP A 65 -3.25 -8.97 -4.55
CA TRP A 65 -4.44 -9.63 -4.06
C TRP A 65 -4.80 -10.80 -4.97
N THR A 66 -5.01 -11.96 -4.37
CA THR A 66 -5.60 -13.13 -5.03
C THR A 66 -6.96 -13.39 -4.41
N ASP A 67 -7.99 -13.16 -5.21
CA ASP A 67 -9.37 -13.14 -4.73
C ASP A 67 -9.87 -14.52 -4.36
N ARG A 68 -9.57 -15.51 -5.20
CA ARG A 68 -9.96 -16.91 -5.00
C ARG A 68 -9.53 -17.46 -3.64
N THR A 69 -8.31 -17.13 -3.21
CA THR A 69 -7.73 -17.61 -1.94
C THR A 69 -7.89 -16.61 -0.81
N ARG A 70 -8.39 -15.40 -1.11
CA ARG A 70 -8.45 -14.26 -0.19
C ARG A 70 -7.09 -13.96 0.45
N THR A 71 -6.05 -13.92 -0.37
CA THR A 71 -4.68 -13.72 0.09
C THR A 71 -4.11 -12.41 -0.41
N LEU A 72 -3.50 -11.66 0.49
CA LEU A 72 -2.73 -10.46 0.20
C LEU A 72 -1.25 -10.76 0.38
N SER A 73 -0.47 -10.52 -0.67
CA SER A 73 0.99 -10.62 -0.64
C SER A 73 1.60 -9.23 -0.73
N MET A 74 2.66 -9.01 0.04
CA MET A 74 3.41 -7.76 0.07
C MET A 74 4.90 -8.06 -0.06
N ARG A 75 5.59 -7.31 -0.91
CA ARG A 75 7.04 -7.40 -1.08
C ARG A 75 7.60 -6.09 -1.62
N LEU A 76 8.90 -5.88 -1.50
CA LEU A 76 9.57 -4.79 -2.20
C LEU A 76 9.29 -4.88 -3.72
N ALA A 77 8.97 -3.74 -4.31
CA ALA A 77 8.82 -3.62 -5.75
C ALA A 77 10.16 -3.89 -6.45
N PRO A 78 10.17 -4.34 -7.72
CA PRO A 78 11.41 -4.54 -8.47
C PRO A 78 12.29 -3.27 -8.45
N GLY A 79 13.57 -3.42 -8.07
CA GLY A 79 14.51 -2.30 -7.98
C GLY A 79 14.38 -1.45 -6.72
N ALA A 80 13.35 -1.65 -5.90
CA ALA A 80 13.20 -0.98 -4.62
C ALA A 80 14.15 -1.59 -3.58
N ARG A 81 14.59 -0.75 -2.64
CA ARG A 81 15.31 -1.16 -1.44
C ARG A 81 14.56 -0.68 -0.21
N MET A 82 14.75 -1.37 0.91
CA MET A 82 14.20 -0.92 2.17
C MET A 82 14.93 0.36 2.61
N LEU A 83 14.19 1.44 2.83
CA LEU A 83 14.71 2.65 3.44
C LEU A 83 14.47 2.60 4.96
N PRO A 84 15.34 3.18 5.80
CA PRO A 84 15.17 3.15 7.26
C PRO A 84 13.80 3.68 7.74
N SER A 85 13.25 4.67 7.04
CA SER A 85 11.94 5.28 7.33
C SER A 85 10.75 4.49 6.78
N ALA A 86 10.97 3.43 5.98
CA ALA A 86 9.91 2.75 5.26
C ALA A 86 9.20 1.64 6.07
N ARG A 87 9.75 1.25 7.24
CA ARG A 87 9.06 0.32 8.16
C ARG A 87 7.76 0.96 8.59
N ARG A 88 6.64 0.26 8.39
CA ARG A 88 5.31 0.85 8.61
C ARG A 88 4.27 -0.15 9.04
N THR A 89 3.32 0.35 9.80
CA THR A 89 2.06 -0.32 10.08
C THR A 89 1.08 -0.05 8.93
N ILE A 90 0.40 -1.09 8.46
CA ILE A 90 -0.63 -1.01 7.41
C ILE A 90 -1.91 -1.62 7.96
N ASP A 91 -2.99 -0.84 7.93
CA ASP A 91 -4.33 -1.29 8.25
C ASP A 91 -5.02 -1.76 6.97
N VAL A 92 -5.13 -3.07 6.79
CA VAL A 92 -5.78 -3.67 5.63
C VAL A 92 -7.27 -3.82 5.89
N ARG A 93 -8.11 -3.30 4.99
CA ARG A 93 -9.57 -3.38 5.06
C ARG A 93 -10.13 -3.99 3.78
N VAL A 94 -10.71 -5.18 3.88
CA VAL A 94 -11.42 -5.82 2.77
C VAL A 94 -12.87 -5.35 2.77
N THR A 95 -13.36 -4.80 1.67
CA THR A 95 -14.76 -4.35 1.58
C THR A 95 -15.72 -5.52 1.82
N GLY A 96 -16.61 -5.35 2.82
CA GLY A 96 -17.55 -6.39 3.24
C GLY A 96 -16.91 -7.61 3.91
N GLY A 97 -15.66 -7.50 4.39
CA GLY A 97 -14.92 -8.61 4.96
C GLY A 97 -14.01 -8.22 6.12
N ALA A 98 -12.88 -8.90 6.23
CA ALA A 98 -11.96 -8.73 7.35
C ALA A 98 -11.24 -7.38 7.34
N THR A 99 -10.84 -6.98 8.54
CA THR A 99 -9.84 -5.94 8.77
C THR A 99 -8.67 -6.55 9.51
N LYS A 100 -7.45 -6.20 9.12
CA LYS A 100 -6.23 -6.72 9.74
C LYS A 100 -5.13 -5.67 9.72
N THR A 101 -4.51 -5.45 10.86
CA THR A 101 -3.30 -4.63 10.96
C THR A 101 -2.07 -5.51 10.80
N ILE A 102 -1.12 -5.06 9.99
CA ILE A 102 0.16 -5.73 9.79
C ILE A 102 1.30 -4.73 9.88
N VAL A 103 2.50 -5.23 10.15
CA VAL A 103 3.74 -4.46 10.03
C VAL A 103 4.49 -4.97 8.81
N PHE A 104 4.85 -4.06 7.91
CA PHE A 104 5.78 -4.33 6.82
C PHE A 104 7.16 -3.78 7.18
N ASP A 105 8.14 -4.68 7.22
CA ASP A 105 9.53 -4.39 7.61
C ASP A 105 10.53 -4.64 6.47
N GLY A 106 10.04 -4.79 5.23
CA GLY A 106 10.86 -5.07 4.05
C GLY A 106 10.90 -6.55 3.68
N THR A 107 10.55 -7.44 4.61
CA THR A 107 10.45 -8.88 4.33
C THR A 107 9.17 -9.18 3.56
N ALA A 108 9.28 -9.97 2.52
CA ALA A 108 8.10 -10.43 1.78
C ALA A 108 7.19 -11.25 2.69
N LEU A 109 5.88 -10.98 2.64
CA LEU A 109 4.89 -11.68 3.45
C LEU A 109 3.61 -11.93 2.65
N THR A 110 2.93 -13.03 2.98
CA THR A 110 1.61 -13.36 2.46
C THR A 110 0.68 -13.66 3.62
N ILE A 111 -0.49 -13.05 3.61
CA ILE A 111 -1.51 -13.22 4.65
C ILE A 111 -2.84 -13.61 4.00
N ARG A 112 -3.59 -14.46 4.68
CA ARG A 112 -5.00 -14.70 4.38
C ARG A 112 -5.87 -13.70 5.15
N LEU A 113 -6.90 -13.19 4.48
CA LEU A 113 -7.87 -12.20 4.97
C LEU A 113 -9.31 -12.70 4.80
#